data_AF-A0A813LML3-F1
#
_entry.id   AF-A0A813LML3-F1
#
_cell.length_a   1.000
_cell.length_b   1.000
_cell.length_c   1.000
_cell.angle_alpha   90.00
_cell.angle_beta   90.00
_cell.angle_gamma   90.00
#
_symmetry.space_group_name_H-M   'P 1'
#
loop_
_entity.id
_entity.type
_entity.pdbx_description
1 polymer ?
#
loop_
_entity_poly.entity_id
_entity_poly.type
_entity_poly.pdbx_seq_one_letter_code
_entity_poly.pdbx_strand_id
1 'polypeptide(L)'
;MKRPGSNTLSIGGQQVVVDLPAEDAGIRGILWSDPCFSSKFINCKYADRFQTFNHSIAMLNAAFADPSMNMFSILGDNFYDQTGELAKTFFDRLSPDVKRRFMLVINGNHDSWVCGFPECGTKKDNFGIGQMQYYPSDPVASTLALKNDSHFMDFSKDPDANAGIFGGNYRKFQNVGSNFLVYHKLGNIGFLGFSGAAEFKDTKPYFQQACQYFKESKPSTVFLLGHWNAEGMGARAGMD
;
A
#
# COMPACT_ATOMS: atom_id res chain seq x y z
N MET A 1 -19.10 -9.39 -1.23
CA MET A 1 -18.59 -8.78 0.02
C MET A 1 -18.61 -9.81 1.13
N LYS A 2 -17.49 -9.98 1.84
CA LYS A 2 -17.44 -10.78 3.07
C LYS A 2 -18.21 -10.06 4.18
N ARG A 3 -18.82 -10.82 5.09
CA ARG A 3 -19.58 -10.26 6.21
C ARG A 3 -18.66 -10.09 7.42
N PRO A 4 -18.96 -9.18 8.36
CA PRO A 4 -18.28 -9.16 9.65
C PRO A 4 -18.25 -10.56 10.30
N GLY A 5 -17.17 -10.86 11.03
CA GLY A 5 -16.91 -12.17 11.63
C GLY A 5 -15.97 -13.07 10.81
N SER A 6 -15.97 -14.36 11.13
CA SER A 6 -15.09 -15.36 10.51
C SER A 6 -15.56 -15.76 9.12
N ASN A 7 -14.72 -15.53 8.12
CA ASN A 7 -14.97 -15.90 6.73
C ASN A 7 -13.91 -16.92 6.30
N THR A 8 -14.34 -18.13 5.94
CA THR A 8 -13.41 -19.15 5.42
C THR A 8 -13.30 -19.03 3.90
N LEU A 9 -12.06 -18.98 3.40
CA LEU A 9 -11.73 -19.01 1.98
C LEU A 9 -10.88 -20.23 1.66
N SER A 10 -11.08 -20.82 0.48
CA SER A 10 -10.16 -21.80 -0.09
C SER A 10 -9.21 -21.12 -1.07
N ILE A 11 -7.91 -21.15 -0.78
CA ILE A 11 -6.85 -20.55 -1.60
C ILE A 11 -5.76 -21.59 -1.81
N GLY A 12 -5.52 -21.99 -3.06
CA GLY A 12 -4.48 -22.99 -3.39
C GLY A 12 -4.64 -24.33 -2.65
N GLY A 13 -5.89 -24.74 -2.36
CA GLY A 13 -6.20 -25.96 -1.60
C GLY A 13 -6.07 -25.83 -0.08
N GLN A 14 -5.72 -24.64 0.44
CA GLN A 14 -5.69 -24.35 1.88
C GLN A 14 -6.93 -23.58 2.32
N GLN A 15 -7.46 -23.92 3.49
CA GLN A 15 -8.53 -23.15 4.13
C GLN A 15 -7.93 -22.02 4.96
N VAL A 16 -8.29 -20.79 4.63
CA VAL A 16 -7.84 -19.57 5.31
C VAL A 16 -9.04 -18.91 5.98
N VAL A 17 -8.97 -18.73 7.29
CA VAL A 17 -9.98 -18.01 8.06
C VAL A 17 -9.60 -16.54 8.16
N VAL A 18 -10.38 -15.70 7.48
CA VAL A 18 -10.26 -14.24 7.52
C VAL A 18 -11.32 -13.70 8.47
N ASP A 19 -10.86 -13.15 9.59
CA ASP A 19 -11.71 -12.55 10.61
C ASP A 19 -11.80 -11.04 10.38
N LEU A 20 -13.00 -10.56 10.10
CA LEU A 20 -13.28 -9.13 10.01
C LEU A 20 -13.95 -8.66 11.32
N PRO A 21 -13.56 -7.50 11.87
CA PRO A 21 -14.22 -6.97 13.06
C PRO A 21 -15.71 -6.73 12.78
N ALA A 22 -16.52 -6.76 13.85
CA ALA A 22 -17.92 -6.38 13.77
C ALA A 22 -18.05 -4.95 13.22
N GLU A 23 -19.11 -4.70 12.45
CA GLU A 23 -19.41 -3.36 11.98
C GLU A 23 -19.56 -2.42 13.19
N ASP A 24 -18.97 -1.22 13.10
CA ASP A 24 -18.95 -0.21 14.17
C ASP A 24 -18.22 -0.59 15.47
N ALA A 25 -17.59 -1.76 15.54
CA ALA A 25 -16.74 -2.11 16.67
C ALA A 25 -15.37 -1.43 16.56
N GLY A 26 -14.75 -1.17 17.72
CA GLY A 26 -13.36 -0.75 17.78
C GLY A 26 -12.42 -1.80 17.18
N ILE A 27 -11.33 -1.35 16.57
CA ILE A 27 -10.31 -2.21 15.97
C ILE A 27 -8.97 -2.07 16.67
N ARG A 28 -8.14 -3.11 16.59
CA ARG A 28 -6.73 -3.08 16.99
C ARG A 28 -5.87 -3.33 15.76
N GLY A 29 -4.87 -2.50 15.54
CA GLY A 29 -3.99 -2.63 14.39
C GLY A 29 -2.62 -2.02 14.61
N ILE A 30 -1.69 -2.36 13.73
CA ILE A 30 -0.36 -1.75 13.66
C ILE A 30 -0.30 -0.91 12.40
N LEU A 31 0.08 0.36 12.54
CA LEU A 31 0.43 1.25 11.45
C LEU A 31 1.94 1.47 11.53
N TRP A 32 2.62 1.31 10.41
CA TRP A 32 4.07 1.32 10.36
C TRP A 32 4.55 1.98 9.07
N SER A 33 5.64 2.73 9.14
CA SER A 33 6.24 3.46 8.01
C SER A 33 7.75 3.28 8.03
N ASP A 34 8.40 3.50 6.89
CA ASP A 34 9.86 3.56 6.73
C ASP A 34 10.60 2.38 7.39
N PRO A 35 10.23 1.14 7.03
CA PRO A 35 10.76 -0.08 7.65
C PRO A 35 12.29 -0.18 7.62
N CYS A 36 12.92 0.38 6.59
CA CYS A 36 14.37 0.49 6.38
C CYS A 36 15.16 -0.76 6.81
N PHE A 37 14.94 -1.85 6.08
CA PHE A 37 15.47 -3.18 6.40
C PHE A 37 16.83 -3.49 5.81
N SER A 38 17.19 -2.84 4.72
CA SER A 38 18.35 -3.21 3.93
C SER A 38 18.93 -1.98 3.27
N SER A 39 20.26 -1.92 3.25
CA SER A 39 20.99 -0.87 2.53
C SER A 39 21.32 -1.25 1.09
N LYS A 40 20.61 -2.24 0.50
CA LYS A 40 20.87 -2.72 -0.87
C LYS A 40 20.63 -1.63 -1.92
N PHE A 41 19.60 -0.81 -1.75
CA PHE A 41 19.19 0.22 -2.72
C PHE A 41 19.16 1.63 -2.15
N ILE A 42 19.04 1.77 -0.82
CA ILE A 42 19.13 3.06 -0.11
C ILE A 42 20.09 2.92 1.08
N ASN A 43 20.35 3.99 1.82
CA ASN A 43 21.13 3.90 3.05
C ASN A 43 20.23 3.72 4.29
N CYS A 44 20.13 2.50 4.80
CA CYS A 44 19.51 2.21 6.09
C CYS A 44 20.55 2.13 7.21
N LYS A 45 21.04 3.30 7.64
CA LYS A 45 22.17 3.46 8.58
C LYS A 45 22.08 2.58 9.83
N TYR A 46 20.88 2.32 10.33
CA TYR A 46 20.67 1.59 11.58
C TYR A 46 20.04 0.20 11.41
N ALA A 47 19.87 -0.29 10.17
CA ALA A 47 19.24 -1.59 9.91
C ALA A 47 19.92 -2.73 10.67
N ASP A 48 21.24 -2.84 10.56
CA ASP A 48 22.00 -3.91 11.23
C ASP A 48 22.09 -3.69 12.75
N ARG A 49 22.30 -2.44 13.17
CA ARG A 49 22.43 -2.10 14.61
C ARG A 49 21.18 -2.46 15.40
N PHE A 50 20.01 -2.18 14.86
CA PHE A 50 18.73 -2.48 15.50
C PHE A 50 18.06 -3.74 14.97
N GLN A 51 18.72 -4.46 14.05
CA GLN A 51 18.22 -5.67 13.41
C GLN A 51 16.78 -5.49 12.89
N THR A 52 16.52 -4.36 12.24
CA THR A 52 15.15 -3.87 11.93
C THR A 52 14.33 -4.94 11.22
N PHE A 53 14.91 -5.65 10.26
CA PHE A 53 14.24 -6.75 9.56
C PHE A 53 13.75 -7.87 10.50
N ASN A 54 14.65 -8.40 11.34
CA ASN A 54 14.31 -9.53 12.23
C ASN A 54 13.37 -9.10 13.35
N HIS A 55 13.59 -7.92 13.93
CA HIS A 55 12.76 -7.41 15.02
C HIS A 55 11.36 -7.03 14.55
N SER A 56 11.20 -6.44 13.35
CA SER A 56 9.87 -6.17 12.81
C SER A 56 9.06 -7.44 12.55
N ILE A 57 9.69 -8.49 12.01
CA ILE A 57 9.04 -9.80 11.83
C ILE A 57 8.63 -10.40 13.18
N ALA A 58 9.54 -10.39 14.16
CA ALA A 58 9.26 -10.92 15.49
C ALA A 58 8.12 -10.14 16.19
N MET A 59 8.14 -8.81 16.10
CA MET A 59 7.10 -7.93 16.64
C MET A 59 5.75 -8.23 16.02
N LEU A 60 5.64 -8.28 14.69
CA LEU A 60 4.38 -8.56 14.00
C LEU A 60 3.85 -9.95 14.36
N ASN A 61 4.69 -10.98 14.30
CA ASN A 61 4.26 -12.34 14.66
C ASN A 61 3.81 -12.43 16.13
N ALA A 62 4.50 -11.77 17.06
CA ALA A 62 4.10 -11.74 18.46
C ALA A 62 2.79 -10.96 18.68
N ALA A 63 2.64 -9.80 18.05
CA ALA A 63 1.45 -8.97 18.21
C ALA A 63 0.20 -9.66 17.66
N PHE A 64 0.30 -10.28 16.48
CA PHE A 64 -0.85 -10.91 15.81
C PHE A 64 -1.18 -12.32 16.30
N ALA A 65 -0.38 -12.88 17.21
CA ALA A 65 -0.78 -14.04 18.00
C ALA A 65 -2.02 -13.72 18.88
N ASP A 66 -2.25 -12.45 19.21
CA ASP A 66 -3.51 -11.98 19.79
C ASP A 66 -4.61 -11.99 18.71
N PRO A 67 -5.67 -12.81 18.85
CA PRO A 67 -6.73 -12.91 17.84
C PRO A 67 -7.58 -11.65 17.71
N SER A 68 -7.49 -10.70 18.66
CA SER A 68 -8.19 -9.43 18.58
C SER A 68 -7.51 -8.38 17.70
N MET A 69 -6.29 -8.65 17.20
CA MET A 69 -5.67 -7.82 16.17
C MET A 69 -6.41 -7.96 14.83
N ASN A 70 -6.71 -6.84 14.17
CA ASN A 70 -7.53 -6.81 12.96
C ASN A 70 -6.77 -6.38 11.71
N MET A 71 -5.78 -5.50 11.87
CA MET A 71 -5.15 -4.81 10.74
C MET A 71 -3.63 -4.63 10.88
N PHE A 72 -2.90 -4.87 9.80
CA PHE A 72 -1.52 -4.44 9.61
C PHE A 72 -1.45 -3.43 8.47
N SER A 73 -0.82 -2.29 8.67
CA SER A 73 -0.65 -1.28 7.64
C SER A 73 0.81 -0.85 7.47
N ILE A 74 1.21 -0.67 6.22
CA ILE A 74 2.50 -0.09 5.83
C ILE A 74 2.22 1.23 5.09
N LEU A 75 2.75 2.33 5.60
CA LEU A 75 2.48 3.68 5.17
C LEU A 75 3.64 4.22 4.34
N GLY A 76 3.91 3.64 3.17
CA GLY A 76 4.95 4.12 2.28
C GLY A 76 6.35 3.61 2.58
N ASP A 77 7.21 3.78 1.58
CA ASP A 77 8.60 3.37 1.53
C ASP A 77 8.77 1.89 1.90
N ASN A 78 7.96 1.09 1.22
CA ASN A 78 7.73 -0.34 1.41
C ASN A 78 9.00 -1.16 1.10
N PHE A 79 9.90 -1.20 2.08
CA PHE A 79 11.19 -1.91 2.12
C PHE A 79 12.28 -1.40 1.17
N TYR A 80 12.03 -0.32 0.43
CA TYR A 80 12.96 0.22 -0.57
C TYR A 80 13.41 -0.85 -1.59
N ASP A 81 12.50 -1.75 -1.98
CA ASP A 81 12.81 -2.94 -2.76
C ASP A 81 12.53 -2.75 -4.26
N GLN A 82 13.57 -2.76 -5.10
CA GLN A 82 13.43 -2.69 -6.56
C GLN A 82 13.14 -4.03 -7.25
N THR A 83 13.31 -5.14 -6.53
CA THR A 83 13.36 -6.49 -7.13
C THR A 83 12.26 -7.42 -6.67
N GLY A 84 11.57 -7.06 -5.58
CA GLY A 84 10.59 -7.91 -4.91
C GLY A 84 11.22 -8.96 -3.98
N GLU A 85 12.54 -9.14 -4.00
CA GLU A 85 13.23 -10.13 -3.16
C GLU A 85 13.08 -9.84 -1.66
N LEU A 86 13.15 -8.56 -1.26
CA LEU A 86 13.00 -8.17 0.15
C LEU A 86 11.54 -8.32 0.59
N ALA A 87 10.59 -7.86 -0.24
CA ALA A 87 9.17 -8.03 0.02
C ALA A 87 8.81 -9.51 0.14
N LYS A 88 9.22 -10.34 -0.81
CA LYS A 88 9.04 -11.80 -0.76
C LYS A 88 9.59 -12.40 0.52
N THR A 89 10.85 -12.09 0.86
CA THR A 89 11.51 -12.63 2.06
C THR A 89 10.79 -12.20 3.34
N PHE A 90 10.33 -10.94 3.41
CA PHE A 90 9.56 -10.44 4.54
C PHE A 90 8.24 -11.19 4.69
N PHE A 91 7.41 -11.22 3.63
CA PHE A 91 6.10 -11.88 3.67
C PHE A 91 6.24 -13.39 3.91
N ASP A 92 7.25 -14.07 3.37
CA ASP A 92 7.47 -15.49 3.62
C ASP A 92 7.66 -15.80 5.11
N ARG A 93 8.28 -14.89 5.87
CA ARG A 93 8.57 -15.05 7.30
C ARG A 93 7.44 -14.59 8.23
N LEU A 94 6.41 -13.94 7.71
CA LEU A 94 5.22 -13.63 8.50
C LEU A 94 4.39 -14.89 8.76
N SER A 95 3.88 -15.00 9.97
CA SER A 95 2.97 -16.05 10.40
C SER A 95 1.63 -15.95 9.65
N PRO A 96 0.89 -17.07 9.52
CA PRO A 96 -0.47 -17.05 8.98
C PRO A 96 -1.40 -16.08 9.72
N ASP A 97 -1.17 -15.86 11.02
CA ASP A 97 -1.97 -14.93 11.83
C ASP A 97 -1.80 -13.46 11.43
N VAL A 98 -0.62 -13.05 10.95
CA VAL A 98 -0.46 -11.73 10.34
C VAL A 98 -1.11 -11.71 8.95
N LYS A 99 -0.82 -12.73 8.12
CA LYS A 99 -1.24 -12.78 6.71
C LYS A 99 -2.75 -12.83 6.50
N ARG A 100 -3.51 -13.37 7.47
CA ARG A 100 -4.97 -13.50 7.37
C ARG A 100 -5.73 -12.24 7.78
N ARG A 101 -5.02 -11.15 8.11
CA ARG A 101 -5.59 -9.90 8.62
C ARG A 101 -5.78 -8.90 7.50
N PHE A 102 -6.56 -7.86 7.78
CA PHE A 102 -6.70 -6.78 6.82
C PHE A 102 -5.34 -6.09 6.65
N MET A 103 -4.96 -5.84 5.39
CA MET A 103 -3.73 -5.15 5.07
C MET A 103 -4.02 -3.86 4.31
N LEU A 104 -3.42 -2.76 4.77
CA LEU A 104 -3.49 -1.47 4.12
C LEU A 104 -2.09 -1.00 3.75
N VAL A 105 -1.87 -0.73 2.47
CA VAL A 105 -0.57 -0.29 1.96
C VAL A 105 -0.73 1.05 1.27
N ILE A 106 0.12 2.01 1.65
CA ILE A 106 0.25 3.30 1.00
C ILE A 106 1.59 3.31 0.27
N ASN A 107 1.62 3.98 -0.88
CA ASN A 107 2.82 4.13 -1.69
C ASN A 107 3.44 5.51 -1.47
N GLY A 108 4.66 5.49 -0.97
CA GLY A 108 5.57 6.60 -0.83
C GLY A 108 6.33 6.97 -2.10
N ASN A 109 7.24 7.92 -1.94
CA ASN A 109 8.17 8.32 -2.99
C ASN A 109 9.16 7.20 -3.32
N HIS A 110 9.68 6.48 -2.32
CA HIS A 110 10.63 5.39 -2.56
C HIS A 110 9.99 4.16 -3.22
N ASP A 111 8.67 4.08 -3.19
CA ASP A 111 7.89 3.04 -3.85
C ASP A 111 7.69 3.30 -5.35
N SER A 112 7.78 4.58 -5.75
CA SER A 112 7.79 4.97 -7.16
C SER A 112 9.21 5.02 -7.70
N TRP A 113 10.12 5.68 -6.98
CA TRP A 113 11.52 5.87 -7.34
C TRP A 113 12.36 5.50 -6.12
N VAL A 114 13.14 4.42 -6.14
CA VAL A 114 13.81 3.91 -4.92
C VAL A 114 14.74 4.93 -4.25
N CYS A 115 15.24 5.89 -5.01
CA CYS A 115 16.08 6.99 -4.54
C CYS A 115 15.30 8.16 -3.92
N GLY A 116 13.97 8.15 -4.02
CA GLY A 116 13.05 9.04 -3.33
C GLY A 116 12.55 10.24 -4.14
N PHE A 117 12.94 10.40 -5.39
CA PHE A 117 12.47 11.51 -6.23
C PHE A 117 12.56 11.20 -7.73
N PRO A 118 11.81 11.89 -8.60
CA PRO A 118 11.74 11.54 -10.01
C PRO A 118 13.06 11.71 -10.77
N GLU A 119 13.87 12.72 -10.46
CA GLU A 119 15.07 13.07 -11.25
C GLU A 119 16.11 11.94 -11.28
N CYS A 120 16.09 11.06 -10.27
CA CYS A 120 16.95 9.88 -10.17
C CYS A 120 16.29 8.58 -10.67
N GLY A 121 15.07 8.66 -11.22
CA GLY A 121 14.33 7.51 -11.73
C GLY A 121 15.06 6.79 -12.86
N THR A 122 15.00 5.47 -12.81
CA THR A 122 15.65 4.53 -13.74
C THR A 122 14.71 3.38 -14.11
N LYS A 123 15.07 2.59 -15.12
CA LYS A 123 14.34 1.37 -15.50
C LYS A 123 14.25 0.28 -14.42
N LYS A 124 14.95 0.44 -13.30
CA LYS A 124 14.93 -0.52 -12.18
C LYS A 124 13.91 -0.14 -11.09
N ASP A 125 13.31 1.03 -11.19
CA ASP A 125 12.34 1.50 -10.21
C ASP A 125 10.97 0.86 -10.42
N ASN A 126 10.20 0.72 -9.34
CA ASN A 126 8.92 0.01 -9.39
C ASN A 126 7.79 0.83 -10.01
N PHE A 127 7.85 2.17 -9.92
CA PHE A 127 6.76 3.08 -10.29
C PHE A 127 5.42 2.70 -9.63
N GLY A 128 5.49 2.10 -8.42
CA GLY A 128 4.36 1.49 -7.72
C GLY A 128 3.74 0.25 -8.39
N ILE A 129 4.13 -0.11 -9.63
CA ILE A 129 3.64 -1.29 -10.36
C ILE A 129 4.20 -2.57 -9.74
N GLY A 130 5.53 -2.65 -9.56
CA GLY A 130 6.20 -3.84 -9.01
C GLY A 130 5.72 -4.23 -7.61
N GLN A 131 5.18 -3.26 -6.87
CA GLN A 131 4.62 -3.47 -5.54
C GLN A 131 3.29 -4.25 -5.58
N MET A 132 2.48 -4.07 -6.62
CA MET A 132 1.18 -4.73 -6.71
C MET A 132 1.27 -6.28 -6.71
N GLN A 133 2.47 -6.83 -6.97
CA GLN A 133 2.72 -8.27 -6.87
C GLN A 133 2.73 -8.80 -5.42
N TYR A 134 3.22 -8.01 -4.47
CA TYR A 134 3.47 -8.47 -3.09
C TYR A 134 2.54 -7.81 -2.07
N TYR A 135 2.00 -6.64 -2.40
CA TYR A 135 1.19 -5.84 -1.51
C TYR A 135 -0.28 -5.96 -1.92
N PRO A 136 -1.08 -6.78 -1.21
CA PRO A 136 -2.50 -6.87 -1.51
C PRO A 136 -3.12 -5.49 -1.31
N SER A 137 -3.84 -5.04 -2.33
CA SER A 137 -4.45 -3.73 -2.39
C SER A 137 -5.87 -3.89 -2.93
N ASP A 138 -6.79 -3.03 -2.47
CA ASP A 138 -8.14 -2.90 -3.03
C ASP A 138 -8.36 -1.44 -3.43
N PRO A 139 -7.71 -0.99 -4.52
CA PRO A 139 -7.73 0.40 -4.90
C PRO A 139 -8.97 0.73 -5.72
N VAL A 140 -9.22 2.01 -5.92
CA VAL A 140 -10.37 2.49 -6.69
C VAL A 140 -10.43 1.86 -8.09
N ALA A 141 -9.28 1.58 -8.72
CA ALA A 141 -9.22 0.86 -9.99
C ALA A 141 -10.01 -0.46 -9.97
N SER A 142 -9.99 -1.21 -8.86
CA SER A 142 -10.74 -2.48 -8.71
C SER A 142 -12.25 -2.26 -8.78
N THR A 143 -12.74 -1.14 -8.22
CA THR A 143 -14.17 -0.80 -8.22
C THR A 143 -14.65 -0.36 -9.61
N LEU A 144 -13.76 0.25 -10.40
CA LEU A 144 -14.02 0.62 -11.79
C LEU A 144 -14.07 -0.63 -12.66
N ALA A 145 -13.23 -1.62 -12.38
CA ALA A 145 -13.23 -2.93 -13.02
C ALA A 145 -14.58 -3.63 -12.95
N LEU A 146 -15.20 -3.62 -11.77
CA LEU A 146 -16.52 -4.22 -11.57
C LEU A 146 -17.64 -3.54 -12.37
N LYS A 147 -17.47 -2.27 -12.75
CA LYS A 147 -18.48 -1.51 -13.51
C LYS A 147 -18.33 -1.69 -15.02
N ASN A 148 -17.10 -1.90 -15.49
CA ASN A 148 -16.76 -1.83 -16.91
C ASN A 148 -16.20 -3.14 -17.47
N ASP A 149 -16.20 -4.23 -16.71
CA ASP A 149 -15.55 -5.51 -17.05
C ASP A 149 -14.05 -5.32 -17.40
N SER A 150 -13.38 -4.41 -16.69
CA SER A 150 -11.97 -4.09 -16.91
C SER A 150 -11.05 -4.90 -16.00
N HIS A 151 -9.74 -4.69 -16.15
CA HIS A 151 -8.73 -5.30 -15.28
C HIS A 151 -8.85 -4.77 -13.84
N PHE A 152 -8.53 -5.63 -12.86
CA PHE A 152 -8.52 -5.30 -11.42
C PHE A 152 -7.66 -4.06 -11.09
N MET A 153 -6.58 -3.87 -11.84
CA MET A 153 -5.70 -2.71 -11.81
C MET A 153 -5.65 -2.09 -13.21
N ASP A 154 -5.40 -0.78 -13.28
CA ASP A 154 -5.24 -0.07 -14.53
C ASP A 154 -3.76 0.01 -14.94
N PHE A 155 -3.35 -0.85 -15.86
CA PHE A 155 -2.01 -0.89 -16.44
C PHE A 155 -1.92 -0.19 -17.80
N SER A 156 -2.79 0.79 -18.07
CA SER A 156 -2.80 1.53 -19.35
C SER A 156 -1.53 2.36 -19.58
N LYS A 157 -0.74 2.61 -18.52
CA LYS A 157 0.57 3.25 -18.61
C LYS A 157 1.69 2.22 -18.56
N ASP A 158 2.41 2.10 -19.67
CA ASP A 158 3.63 1.32 -19.76
C ASP A 158 4.84 2.22 -19.38
N PRO A 159 5.57 1.93 -18.28
CA PRO A 159 6.73 2.71 -17.87
C PRO A 159 7.89 2.66 -18.88
N ASP A 160 7.94 1.63 -19.74
CA ASP A 160 8.97 1.45 -20.75
C ASP A 160 8.58 2.07 -22.11
N ALA A 161 7.30 2.38 -22.31
CA ALA A 161 6.84 3.06 -23.51
C ALA A 161 7.50 4.44 -23.62
N ASN A 162 8.29 4.63 -24.67
CA ASN A 162 9.01 5.89 -24.97
C ASN A 162 10.07 6.32 -23.94
N ALA A 163 10.66 5.39 -23.17
CA ALA A 163 11.75 5.71 -22.25
C ALA A 163 12.91 6.52 -22.90
N GLY A 164 13.05 6.43 -24.22
CA GLY A 164 14.09 7.11 -24.99
C GLY A 164 15.49 6.62 -24.58
N ILE A 165 16.51 7.04 -25.31
CA ILE A 165 17.90 6.64 -25.04
C ILE A 165 18.37 7.14 -23.65
N PHE A 166 17.73 8.19 -23.12
CA PHE A 166 18.11 8.86 -21.87
C PHE A 166 17.19 8.55 -20.67
N GLY A 167 16.23 7.63 -20.80
CA GLY A 167 15.36 7.25 -19.68
C GLY A 167 14.42 8.35 -19.19
N GLY A 168 14.02 9.28 -20.06
CA GLY A 168 13.26 10.48 -19.68
C GLY A 168 11.89 10.19 -19.04
N ASN A 169 11.27 9.05 -19.36
CA ASN A 169 9.99 8.66 -18.79
C ASN A 169 10.11 8.11 -17.36
N TYR A 170 11.26 7.54 -16.97
CA TYR A 170 11.47 7.09 -15.61
C TYR A 170 11.50 8.25 -14.60
N ARG A 171 11.69 9.48 -15.08
CA ARG A 171 11.63 10.70 -14.26
C ARG A 171 10.24 11.30 -14.09
N LYS A 172 9.21 10.52 -14.38
CA LYS A 172 7.80 10.91 -14.23
C LYS A 172 7.04 9.77 -13.60
N PHE A 173 5.90 10.09 -13.01
CA PHE A 173 5.02 9.07 -12.47
C PHE A 173 4.40 8.26 -13.61
N GLN A 174 4.80 6.99 -13.74
CA GLN A 174 4.39 6.08 -14.82
C GLN A 174 3.26 5.15 -14.38
N ASN A 175 2.25 5.70 -13.72
CA ASN A 175 1.09 4.94 -13.28
C ASN A 175 -0.14 5.86 -13.15
N VAL A 176 -1.30 5.30 -12.82
CA VAL A 176 -2.56 6.04 -12.66
C VAL A 176 -2.94 6.17 -11.20
N GLY A 177 -3.51 7.31 -10.82
CA GLY A 177 -3.87 7.57 -9.43
C GLY A 177 -4.92 6.61 -8.86
N SER A 178 -5.80 6.07 -9.71
CA SER A 178 -6.82 5.09 -9.32
C SER A 178 -6.24 3.79 -8.75
N ASN A 179 -5.00 3.44 -9.08
CA ASN A 179 -4.33 2.26 -8.53
C ASN A 179 -3.78 2.47 -7.10
N PHE A 180 -3.68 3.71 -6.63
CA PHE A 180 -3.07 4.04 -5.34
C PHE A 180 -4.01 4.76 -4.39
N LEU A 181 -5.24 5.04 -4.82
CA LEU A 181 -6.26 5.56 -3.94
C LEU A 181 -7.10 4.41 -3.41
N VAL A 182 -7.18 4.28 -2.09
CA VAL A 182 -7.96 3.26 -1.40
C VAL A 182 -8.89 3.95 -0.42
N TYR A 183 -10.14 3.51 -0.31
CA TYR A 183 -10.99 3.93 0.80
C TYR A 183 -11.90 2.80 1.28
N HIS A 184 -11.98 2.62 2.59
CA HIS A 184 -12.83 1.60 3.21
C HIS A 184 -13.10 1.95 4.68
N LYS A 185 -14.09 1.29 5.27
CA LYS A 185 -14.36 1.28 6.71
C LYS A 185 -14.05 -0.10 7.26
N LEU A 186 -13.29 -0.16 8.36
CA LEU A 186 -13.00 -1.38 9.12
C LEU A 186 -13.41 -1.15 10.58
N GLY A 187 -14.40 -1.90 11.06
CA GLY A 187 -15.01 -1.61 12.36
C GLY A 187 -15.65 -0.22 12.36
N ASN A 188 -15.29 0.64 13.32
CA ASN A 188 -15.73 2.03 13.39
C ASN A 188 -14.77 3.04 12.70
N ILE A 189 -13.68 2.59 12.08
CA ILE A 189 -12.66 3.48 11.52
C ILE A 189 -12.74 3.53 9.99
N GLY A 190 -12.72 4.73 9.43
CA GLY A 190 -12.56 4.97 8.00
C GLY A 190 -11.09 5.19 7.64
N PHE A 191 -10.66 4.66 6.51
CA PHE A 191 -9.32 4.84 5.96
C PHE A 191 -9.43 5.39 4.55
N LEU A 192 -8.72 6.49 4.27
CA LEU A 192 -8.54 7.05 2.94
C LEU A 192 -7.05 7.16 2.68
N GLY A 193 -6.53 6.26 1.87
CA GLY A 193 -5.14 6.20 1.47
C GLY A 193 -4.93 6.74 0.07
N PHE A 194 -3.82 7.43 -0.17
CA PHE A 194 -3.44 7.91 -1.50
C PHE A 194 -1.91 7.99 -1.66
N SER A 195 -1.44 8.00 -2.90
CA SER A 195 -0.03 8.31 -3.21
C SER A 195 0.10 9.74 -3.74
N GLY A 196 1.09 10.46 -3.23
CA GLY A 196 1.40 11.85 -3.64
C GLY A 196 1.89 11.97 -5.08
N ALA A 197 2.32 10.86 -5.69
CA ALA A 197 2.86 10.84 -7.06
C ALA A 197 1.81 11.16 -8.15
N ALA A 198 0.53 10.87 -7.86
CA ALA A 198 -0.59 11.14 -8.76
C ALA A 198 -1.03 12.61 -8.70
N GLU A 199 -1.56 13.13 -9.81
CA GLU A 199 -2.06 14.51 -9.83
C GLU A 199 -3.39 14.64 -9.07
N PHE A 200 -3.53 15.70 -8.25
CA PHE A 200 -4.78 15.96 -7.52
C PHE A 200 -6.00 16.03 -8.45
N LYS A 201 -5.85 16.60 -9.65
CA LYS A 201 -6.95 16.72 -10.61
C LYS A 201 -7.51 15.34 -11.02
N ASP A 202 -6.65 14.33 -11.10
CA ASP A 202 -6.99 12.98 -11.53
C ASP A 202 -7.58 12.16 -10.37
N THR A 203 -7.19 12.47 -9.13
CA THR A 203 -7.65 11.76 -7.92
C THR A 203 -8.84 12.44 -7.22
N LYS A 204 -9.09 13.73 -7.47
CA LYS A 204 -10.19 14.50 -6.89
C LYS A 204 -11.56 13.84 -7.02
N PRO A 205 -11.97 13.26 -8.17
CA PRO A 205 -13.26 12.57 -8.26
C PRO A 205 -13.38 11.40 -7.28
N TYR A 206 -12.27 10.73 -6.97
CA TYR A 206 -12.23 9.59 -6.06
C TYR A 206 -12.18 10.03 -4.58
N PHE A 207 -11.52 11.15 -4.27
CA PHE A 207 -11.66 11.79 -2.96
C PHE A 207 -13.11 12.17 -2.67
N GLN A 208 -13.82 12.71 -3.66
CA GLN A 208 -15.25 13.03 -3.52
C GLN A 208 -16.10 11.76 -3.29
N GLN A 209 -15.79 10.66 -3.99
CA GLN A 209 -16.44 9.36 -3.74
C GLN A 209 -16.17 8.85 -2.33
N ALA A 210 -14.93 8.96 -1.83
CA ALA A 210 -14.57 8.58 -0.46
C ALA A 210 -15.35 9.41 0.57
N CYS A 211 -15.46 10.73 0.37
CA CYS A 211 -16.28 11.60 1.23
C CYS A 211 -17.75 11.17 1.27
N GLN A 212 -18.33 10.84 0.10
CA GLN A 212 -19.71 10.33 0.04
C GLN A 212 -19.84 8.98 0.76
N TYR A 213 -18.89 8.07 0.54
CA TYR A 213 -18.84 6.77 1.22
C TYR A 213 -18.77 6.93 2.75
N PHE A 214 -17.94 7.84 3.29
CA PHE A 214 -17.87 8.06 4.74
C PHE A 214 -19.09 8.78 5.31
N LYS A 215 -19.75 9.63 4.52
CA LYS A 215 -21.04 10.21 4.92
C LYS A 215 -22.12 9.14 5.13
N GLU A 216 -22.12 8.11 4.29
CA GLU A 216 -23.07 7.00 4.35
C GLU A 216 -22.68 5.96 5.42
N SER A 217 -21.42 5.54 5.41
CA SER A 217 -20.89 4.51 6.31
C SER A 217 -20.62 5.02 7.73
N LYS A 218 -20.55 6.33 7.95
CA LYS A 218 -20.48 7.00 9.26
C LYS A 218 -19.42 6.41 10.21
N PRO A 219 -18.14 6.30 9.81
CA PRO A 219 -17.09 5.94 10.76
C PRO A 219 -17.00 6.99 11.88
N SER A 220 -16.58 6.58 13.08
CA SER A 220 -16.34 7.50 14.20
C SER A 220 -15.10 8.37 13.98
N THR A 221 -14.16 7.90 13.18
CA THR A 221 -12.90 8.57 12.87
C THR A 221 -12.45 8.18 11.47
N VAL A 222 -11.90 9.13 10.72
CA VAL A 222 -11.30 8.88 9.40
C VAL A 222 -9.82 9.20 9.45
N PHE A 223 -8.98 8.25 9.06
CA PHE A 223 -7.58 8.49 8.77
C PHE A 223 -7.41 8.86 7.30
N LEU A 224 -6.84 10.04 7.06
CA LEU A 224 -6.33 10.46 5.76
C LEU A 224 -4.83 10.14 5.74
N LEU A 225 -4.42 9.25 4.83
CA LEU A 225 -3.10 8.64 4.82
C LEU A 225 -2.41 8.88 3.48
N GLY A 226 -1.33 9.63 3.52
CA GLY A 226 -0.33 9.73 2.46
C GLY A 226 1.05 9.47 3.05
N HIS A 227 2.04 9.29 2.21
CA HIS A 227 3.45 9.25 2.62
C HIS A 227 4.28 10.02 1.63
N TRP A 228 4.78 11.19 2.04
CA TRP A 228 5.68 11.97 1.21
C TRP A 228 6.62 12.81 2.07
N ASN A 229 7.84 13.02 1.57
CA ASN A 229 8.82 13.82 2.30
C ASN A 229 8.57 15.33 2.16
N ALA A 230 8.32 15.81 0.94
CA ALA A 230 7.99 17.21 0.64
C ALA A 230 7.47 17.36 -0.81
N GLU A 231 6.76 18.45 -1.08
CA GLU A 231 6.48 18.90 -2.46
C GLU A 231 7.76 18.95 -3.31
N GLY A 232 7.65 18.52 -4.58
CA GLY A 232 8.78 18.52 -5.51
C GLY A 232 9.68 17.30 -5.40
N MET A 233 9.58 16.48 -4.34
CA MET A 233 10.24 15.15 -4.28
C MET A 233 9.40 14.07 -4.98
N GLY A 234 8.71 14.45 -6.04
CA GLY A 234 7.78 13.63 -6.80
C GLY A 234 6.31 13.73 -6.39
N ALA A 235 6.01 14.34 -5.24
CA ALA A 235 4.64 14.72 -4.90
C ALA A 235 4.19 15.83 -5.84
N ARG A 236 2.95 15.72 -6.30
CA ARG A 236 2.31 16.78 -7.07
C ARG A 236 1.81 17.86 -6.12
N ALA A 237 1.70 19.08 -6.62
CA ALA A 237 1.19 20.21 -5.84
C ALA A 237 -0.17 19.86 -5.21
N GLY A 238 -0.27 20.05 -3.89
CA GLY A 238 -1.47 19.74 -3.10
C GLY A 238 -1.71 18.26 -2.84
N MET A 239 -0.68 17.41 -2.97
CA MET A 239 -0.71 15.97 -2.73
C MET A 239 0.41 15.49 -1.78
N ASP A 240 1.13 16.40 -1.15
CA ASP A 240 2.13 16.12 -0.10
C ASP A 240 1.51 16.00 1.30
#